data_AF-A0A0K1W1B5-F1
#
_entry.id   AF-A0A0K1W1B5-F1
#
_cell.length_a   1.000
_cell.length_b   1.000
_cell.length_c   1.000
_cell.angle_alpha   90.00
_cell.angle_beta   90.00
_cell.angle_gamma   90.00
#
_symmetry.space_group_name_H-M   'P 1'
#
loop_
_entity.id
_entity.type
_entity.pdbx_description
1 polymer ?
#
loop_
_entity_poly.entity_id
_entity_poly.type
_entity_poly.pdbx_seq_one_letter_code
_entity_poly.pdbx_strand_id
1 'polypeptide(L)'
;MKKILFIFLLFPIIIISLCNFFISQNLNENNNTLEDKLNQIIRKNKDWPEENDKFLDVWVNLHEESLKQINNSIKNIVDHYTSVYIEKYYYYKQNHYVGDTDSYGVPNFELNKLLNDIYNSDEVQFQSAYILRALYAESKINVILGKTNNLINPTSEIVLWAFKYYNALVFFQWIKIWINELGRNIEYGLSIDFYSFGGYVQLDENDQPKWDLPPSDKKPEAKPKTSLNKQLKDFVDETYNFVFINKGNKNNFI
;
A
#
# COMPACT_ATOMS: atom_id res chain seq x y z
N MET A 1 -60.70 15.70 -16.32
CA MET A 1 -60.08 14.41 -15.91
C MET A 1 -58.77 14.07 -16.62
N LYS A 2 -58.65 14.17 -17.95
CA LYS A 2 -57.41 13.78 -18.68
C LYS A 2 -56.13 14.52 -18.25
N LYS A 3 -56.22 15.80 -17.85
CA LYS A 3 -55.06 16.59 -17.38
C LYS A 3 -54.51 16.15 -16.02
N ILE A 4 -55.36 15.67 -15.12
CA ILE A 4 -54.96 15.18 -13.78
C ILE A 4 -54.28 13.81 -13.91
N LEU A 5 -54.78 12.96 -14.81
CA LEU A 5 -54.17 11.65 -15.10
C LEU A 5 -52.73 11.78 -15.63
N PHE A 6 -52.46 12.82 -16.43
CA PHE A 6 -51.14 13.10 -16.98
C PHE A 6 -50.13 13.53 -15.90
N ILE A 7 -50.58 14.29 -14.89
CA ILE A 7 -49.75 14.69 -13.74
C ILE A 7 -49.41 13.46 -12.89
N PHE A 8 -50.36 12.55 -12.67
CA PHE A 8 -50.10 11.29 -11.95
C PHE A 8 -49.13 10.34 -12.69
N LEU A 9 -49.09 10.38 -14.03
CA LEU A 9 -48.13 9.61 -14.83
C LEU A 9 -46.71 10.21 -14.81
N LEU A 10 -46.58 11.52 -14.66
CA LEU A 10 -45.27 12.20 -14.58
C LEU A 10 -44.65 12.11 -13.18
N PHE A 11 -45.46 11.96 -12.15
CA PHE A 11 -45.02 11.87 -10.75
C PHE A 11 -43.97 10.76 -10.50
N PRO A 12 -44.16 9.50 -10.95
CA PRO A 12 -43.14 8.46 -10.77
C PRO A 12 -41.84 8.74 -11.55
N ILE A 13 -41.93 9.40 -12.72
CA ILE A 13 -40.74 9.78 -13.51
C ILE A 13 -39.92 10.84 -12.76
N ILE A 14 -40.60 11.83 -12.16
CA ILE A 14 -39.96 12.86 -11.34
C ILE A 14 -39.32 12.24 -10.10
N ILE A 15 -40.00 11.31 -9.43
CA ILE A 15 -39.45 10.58 -8.27
C ILE A 15 -38.21 9.78 -8.65
N ILE A 16 -38.25 9.00 -9.73
CA ILE A 16 -37.10 8.21 -10.20
C ILE A 16 -35.92 9.12 -10.55
N SER A 17 -36.18 10.25 -11.21
CA SER A 17 -35.14 11.22 -11.59
C SER A 17 -34.52 11.91 -10.37
N LEU A 18 -35.33 12.25 -9.36
CA LEU A 18 -34.84 12.78 -8.08
C LEU A 18 -34.04 11.72 -7.32
N CYS A 19 -34.51 10.47 -7.24
CA CYS A 19 -33.76 9.38 -6.63
C CYS A 19 -32.41 9.15 -7.31
N ASN A 20 -32.36 9.15 -8.65
CA ASN A 20 -31.11 9.03 -9.40
C ASN A 20 -30.19 10.24 -9.19
N PHE A 21 -30.72 11.46 -9.07
CA PHE A 21 -29.95 12.66 -8.76
C PHE A 21 -29.35 12.59 -7.34
N PHE A 22 -30.13 12.18 -6.33
CA PHE A 22 -29.64 12.01 -4.96
C PHE A 22 -28.62 10.86 -4.83
N ILE A 23 -28.81 9.75 -5.56
CA ILE A 23 -27.84 8.66 -5.62
C ILE A 23 -26.55 9.13 -6.32
N SER A 24 -26.66 9.90 -7.41
CA SER A 24 -25.52 10.45 -8.14
C SER A 24 -24.73 11.49 -7.34
N GLN A 25 -25.40 12.37 -6.59
CA GLN A 25 -24.72 13.33 -5.72
C GLN A 25 -24.04 12.64 -4.52
N ASN A 26 -24.69 11.68 -3.87
CA ASN A 26 -24.07 10.93 -2.78
C ASN A 26 -22.90 10.03 -3.25
N LEU A 27 -22.87 9.60 -4.51
CA LEU A 27 -21.75 8.84 -5.08
C LEU A 27 -20.59 9.73 -5.56
N ASN A 28 -20.84 11.00 -5.86
CA ASN A 28 -19.81 11.92 -6.38
C ASN A 28 -19.11 12.76 -5.29
N GLU A 29 -19.66 12.87 -4.08
CA GLU A 29 -19.12 13.82 -3.07
C GLU A 29 -17.99 13.29 -2.16
N ASN A 30 -17.61 12.00 -2.17
CA ASN A 30 -16.73 11.46 -1.10
C ASN A 30 -15.42 10.75 -1.53
N ASN A 31 -14.90 10.95 -2.75
CA ASN A 31 -13.74 10.17 -3.25
C ASN A 31 -12.51 10.99 -3.70
N ASN A 32 -12.39 12.26 -3.30
CA ASN A 32 -11.39 13.15 -3.91
C ASN A 32 -10.12 13.36 -3.08
N THR A 33 -10.10 13.01 -1.79
CA THR A 33 -8.87 13.12 -0.99
C THR A 33 -8.10 11.81 -0.94
N LEU A 34 -6.78 11.90 -0.76
CA LEU A 34 -5.91 10.74 -0.47
C LEU A 34 -6.49 9.92 0.70
N GLU A 35 -6.87 10.60 1.78
CA GLU A 35 -7.42 10.00 2.99
C GLU A 35 -8.69 9.19 2.73
N ASP A 36 -9.65 9.72 1.96
CA ASP A 36 -10.89 9.01 1.65
C ASP A 36 -10.62 7.72 0.86
N LYS A 37 -9.73 7.80 -0.13
CA LYS A 37 -9.33 6.64 -0.94
C LYS A 37 -8.63 5.59 -0.09
N LEU A 38 -7.71 6.01 0.79
CA LEU A 38 -7.05 5.08 1.71
C LEU A 38 -8.06 4.39 2.62
N ASN A 39 -8.97 5.15 3.25
CA ASN A 39 -10.02 4.62 4.11
C ASN A 39 -10.95 3.64 3.41
N GLN A 40 -11.21 3.85 2.11
CA GLN A 40 -11.97 2.91 1.29
C GLN A 40 -11.21 1.62 1.03
N ILE A 41 -9.91 1.71 0.72
CA ILE A 41 -9.06 0.54 0.51
C ILE A 41 -9.00 -0.28 1.80
N ILE A 42 -8.61 0.32 2.93
CA ILE A 42 -8.47 -0.38 4.22
C ILE A 42 -9.82 -0.64 4.92
N ARG A 43 -10.93 -0.21 4.33
CA ARG A 43 -12.29 -0.39 4.85
C ARG A 43 -12.49 0.14 6.28
N LYS A 44 -11.84 1.25 6.66
CA LYS A 44 -11.83 1.81 8.04
C LYS A 44 -13.24 2.03 8.64
N ASN A 45 -14.24 2.32 7.80
CA ASN A 45 -15.63 2.58 8.21
C ASN A 45 -16.62 1.53 7.67
N LYS A 46 -16.15 0.33 7.32
CA LYS A 46 -17.00 -0.76 6.83
C LYS A 46 -16.71 -2.02 7.64
N ASP A 47 -17.76 -2.75 7.98
CA ASP A 47 -17.58 -4.04 8.63
C ASP A 47 -16.80 -5.00 7.71
N TRP A 48 -15.86 -5.73 8.30
CA TRP A 48 -15.20 -6.85 7.65
C TRP A 48 -16.15 -8.05 7.58
N PRO A 49 -16.01 -8.93 6.58
CA PRO A 49 -16.77 -10.18 6.55
C PRO A 49 -16.50 -11.01 7.81
N GLU A 50 -17.46 -11.84 8.22
CA GLU A 50 -17.25 -12.72 9.38
C GLU A 50 -16.10 -13.72 9.11
N GLU A 51 -15.42 -14.14 10.17
CA GLU A 51 -14.33 -15.11 10.10
C GLU A 51 -14.86 -16.53 10.29
N ASN A 52 -15.57 -17.04 9.27
CA ASN A 52 -16.04 -18.41 9.22
C ASN A 52 -16.11 -18.93 7.78
N ASP A 53 -16.27 -20.25 7.63
CA ASP A 53 -16.25 -20.94 6.34
C ASP A 53 -17.26 -20.38 5.32
N LYS A 54 -18.40 -19.83 5.77
CA LYS A 54 -19.42 -19.28 4.87
C LYS A 54 -18.95 -18.03 4.13
N PHE A 55 -17.98 -17.30 4.69
CA PHE A 55 -17.44 -16.07 4.12
C PHE A 55 -16.01 -16.22 3.59
N LEU A 56 -15.49 -17.45 3.54
CA LEU A 56 -14.14 -17.72 3.04
C LEU A 56 -13.94 -17.16 1.62
N ASP A 57 -14.90 -17.40 0.71
CA ASP A 57 -14.82 -16.90 -0.67
C ASP A 57 -14.81 -15.36 -0.72
N VAL A 58 -15.50 -14.68 0.20
CA VAL A 58 -15.46 -13.22 0.27
C VAL A 58 -14.07 -12.76 0.66
N TRP A 59 -13.43 -13.40 1.65
CA TRP A 59 -12.06 -13.09 2.04
C TRP A 59 -11.04 -13.36 0.92
N VAL A 60 -11.17 -14.50 0.22
CA VAL A 60 -10.34 -14.83 -0.96
C VAL A 60 -10.49 -13.77 -2.05
N ASN A 61 -11.72 -13.36 -2.37
CA ASN A 61 -11.97 -12.31 -3.35
C ASN A 61 -11.34 -10.96 -2.93
N LEU A 62 -11.42 -10.59 -1.65
CA LEU A 62 -10.78 -9.36 -1.14
C LEU A 62 -9.25 -9.42 -1.29
N HIS A 63 -8.65 -10.58 -1.02
CA HIS A 63 -7.22 -10.81 -1.18
C HIS A 63 -6.80 -10.71 -2.66
N GLU A 64 -7.47 -11.44 -3.55
CA GLU A 64 -7.17 -11.43 -5.00
C GLU A 64 -7.39 -10.05 -5.63
N GLU A 65 -8.46 -9.34 -5.25
CA GLU A 65 -8.70 -7.96 -5.68
C GLU A 65 -7.53 -7.06 -5.26
N SER A 66 -7.06 -7.20 -4.02
CA SER A 66 -5.93 -6.42 -3.50
C SER A 66 -4.66 -6.71 -4.28
N LEU A 67 -4.34 -7.99 -4.56
CA LEU A 67 -3.19 -8.37 -5.38
C LEU A 67 -3.26 -7.79 -6.80
N LYS A 68 -4.44 -7.80 -7.41
CA LYS A 68 -4.65 -7.19 -8.73
C LYS A 68 -4.38 -5.68 -8.69
N GLN A 69 -4.86 -4.99 -7.67
CA GLN A 69 -4.63 -3.54 -7.53
C GLN A 69 -3.17 -3.21 -7.23
N ILE A 70 -2.47 -4.03 -6.43
CA ILE A 70 -1.03 -3.92 -6.24
C ILE A 70 -0.32 -3.94 -7.59
N ASN A 71 -0.61 -4.91 -8.44
CA ASN A 71 -0.01 -5.01 -9.78
C ASN A 71 -0.36 -3.81 -10.68
N ASN A 72 -1.59 -3.30 -10.61
CA ASN A 72 -1.98 -2.10 -11.35
C ASN A 72 -1.21 -0.87 -10.88
N SER A 73 -1.17 -0.61 -9.58
CA SER A 73 -0.46 0.54 -9.01
C SER A 73 1.02 0.48 -9.33
N ILE A 74 1.63 -0.69 -9.17
CA ILE A 74 2.98 -0.96 -9.61
C ILE A 74 3.21 -0.53 -11.06
N LYS A 75 2.35 -0.96 -11.98
CA LYS A 75 2.49 -0.64 -13.40
C LYS A 75 2.37 0.86 -13.63
N ASN A 76 1.40 1.51 -12.99
CA ASN A 76 1.18 2.95 -13.10
C ASN A 76 2.39 3.76 -12.63
N ILE A 77 2.96 3.37 -11.49
CA ILE A 77 4.20 3.95 -10.97
C ILE A 77 5.23 3.69 -12.08
N VAL A 78 5.55 2.42 -12.42
CA VAL A 78 6.63 2.02 -13.39
C VAL A 78 6.58 2.82 -14.67
N ASP A 79 5.44 2.79 -15.35
CA ASP A 79 5.27 3.43 -16.64
C ASP A 79 5.49 4.95 -16.54
N HIS A 80 4.99 5.59 -15.46
CA HIS A 80 5.12 7.02 -15.24
C HIS A 80 6.58 7.45 -15.07
N TYR A 81 7.29 6.99 -14.02
CA TYR A 81 8.63 7.52 -13.77
C TYR A 81 9.69 6.94 -14.73
N THR A 82 9.43 5.80 -15.40
CA THR A 82 10.25 5.35 -16.54
C THR A 82 10.14 6.35 -17.69
N SER A 83 8.92 6.77 -18.04
CA SER A 83 8.71 7.78 -19.07
C SER A 83 9.41 9.11 -18.72
N VAL A 84 9.25 9.57 -17.48
CA VAL A 84 9.91 10.80 -17.00
C VAL A 84 11.44 10.69 -17.09
N TYR A 85 12.03 9.57 -16.66
CA TYR A 85 13.48 9.40 -16.77
C TYR A 85 13.95 9.34 -18.22
N ILE A 86 13.24 8.61 -19.10
CA ILE A 86 13.58 8.51 -20.52
C ILE A 86 13.59 9.90 -21.18
N GLU A 87 12.62 10.76 -20.84
CA GLU A 87 12.59 12.14 -21.30
C GLU A 87 13.86 12.90 -20.90
N LYS A 88 14.27 12.80 -19.62
CA LYS A 88 15.51 13.41 -19.12
C LYS A 88 16.73 12.87 -19.83
N TYR A 89 16.82 11.54 -20.00
CA TYR A 89 17.90 10.91 -20.73
C TYR A 89 18.04 11.46 -22.16
N TYR A 90 16.96 11.52 -22.94
CA TYR A 90 17.03 12.06 -24.29
C TYR A 90 17.39 13.54 -24.33
N TYR A 91 16.89 14.33 -23.37
CA TYR A 91 17.24 15.74 -23.24
C TYR A 91 18.75 15.94 -22.97
N TYR A 92 19.30 15.29 -21.95
CA TYR A 92 20.71 15.46 -21.57
C TYR A 92 21.70 14.75 -22.49
N LYS A 93 21.24 13.74 -23.24
CA LYS A 93 22.02 13.17 -24.36
C LYS A 93 22.29 14.20 -25.47
N GLN A 94 21.34 15.11 -25.71
CA GLN A 94 21.50 16.19 -26.70
C GLN A 94 22.12 17.44 -26.09
N ASN A 95 21.87 17.69 -24.80
CA ASN A 95 22.30 18.87 -24.06
C ASN A 95 23.23 18.44 -22.92
N HIS A 96 24.49 18.18 -23.25
CA HIS A 96 25.44 17.64 -22.29
C HIS A 96 25.57 18.54 -21.05
N TYR A 97 25.32 17.97 -19.88
CA TYR A 97 25.48 18.66 -18.60
C TYR A 97 26.88 18.41 -18.03
N VAL A 98 27.51 19.47 -17.55
CA VAL A 98 28.81 19.39 -16.88
C VAL A 98 28.58 19.45 -15.36
N GLY A 99 28.73 18.31 -14.69
CA GLY A 99 28.54 18.19 -13.25
C GLY A 99 28.31 16.75 -12.80
N ASP A 100 27.76 16.59 -11.60
CA ASP A 100 27.46 15.29 -11.01
C ASP A 100 26.27 14.63 -11.72
N THR A 101 26.52 13.46 -12.32
CA THR A 101 25.59 12.74 -13.22
C THR A 101 25.60 11.25 -12.92
N ASP A 102 24.55 10.56 -13.35
CA ASP A 102 24.53 9.09 -13.40
C ASP A 102 25.38 8.54 -14.56
N SER A 103 25.47 7.21 -14.66
CA SER A 103 26.21 6.55 -15.75
C SER A 103 25.72 6.86 -17.16
N TYR A 104 24.53 7.44 -17.32
CA TYR A 104 23.92 7.79 -18.60
C TYR A 104 23.98 9.30 -18.90
N GLY A 105 24.60 10.09 -18.02
CA GLY A 105 24.76 11.54 -18.17
C GLY A 105 23.55 12.37 -17.73
N VAL A 106 22.58 11.77 -17.04
CA VAL A 106 21.47 12.51 -16.43
C VAL A 106 21.94 13.12 -15.11
N PRO A 107 21.73 14.42 -14.86
CA PRO A 107 22.17 15.05 -13.62
C PRO A 107 21.50 14.44 -12.37
N ASN A 108 22.28 14.24 -11.32
CA ASN A 108 21.78 13.64 -10.07
C ASN A 108 20.67 14.47 -9.40
N PHE A 109 20.59 15.79 -9.65
CA PHE A 109 19.48 16.60 -9.14
C PHE A 109 18.13 16.24 -9.79
N GLU A 110 18.09 15.79 -11.04
CA GLU A 110 16.86 15.34 -11.69
C GLU A 110 16.41 14.00 -11.10
N LEU A 111 17.37 13.12 -10.81
CA LEU A 111 17.10 11.89 -10.06
C LEU A 111 16.50 12.23 -8.68
N ASN A 112 17.12 13.14 -7.94
CA ASN A 112 16.63 13.54 -6.62
C ASN A 112 15.20 14.11 -6.65
N LYS A 113 14.84 14.86 -7.70
CA LYS A 113 13.45 15.32 -7.90
C LYS A 113 12.51 14.14 -8.12
N LEU A 114 12.88 13.22 -9.02
CA LEU A 114 12.12 12.00 -9.28
C LEU A 114 11.86 11.21 -7.99
N LEU A 115 12.90 11.07 -7.14
CA LEU A 115 12.78 10.37 -5.87
C LEU A 115 11.85 11.07 -4.90
N ASN A 116 11.95 12.40 -4.78
CA ASN A 116 11.03 13.18 -3.95
C ASN A 116 9.59 13.07 -4.44
N ASP A 117 9.37 13.03 -5.75
CA ASP A 117 8.03 12.85 -6.32
C ASP A 117 7.48 11.45 -6.03
N ILE A 118 8.33 10.40 -6.05
CA ILE A 118 7.95 9.05 -5.61
C ILE A 118 7.56 9.04 -4.13
N TYR A 119 8.36 9.68 -3.28
CA TYR A 119 8.15 9.72 -1.83
C TYR A 119 6.84 10.40 -1.42
N ASN A 120 6.38 11.35 -2.23
CA ASN A 120 5.14 12.09 -2.00
C ASN A 120 3.97 11.58 -2.87
N SER A 121 4.11 10.43 -3.53
CA SER A 121 3.13 9.91 -4.48
C SER A 121 1.94 9.26 -3.77
N ASP A 122 0.73 9.73 -4.10
CA ASP A 122 -0.53 9.10 -3.70
C ASP A 122 -0.61 7.63 -4.16
N GLU A 123 -0.10 7.32 -5.35
CA GLU A 123 -0.14 5.96 -5.91
C GLU A 123 0.68 4.98 -5.08
N VAL A 124 1.80 5.43 -4.50
CA VAL A 124 2.63 4.62 -3.61
C VAL A 124 1.93 4.41 -2.26
N GLN A 125 1.15 5.39 -1.79
CA GLN A 125 0.29 5.24 -0.60
C GLN A 125 -0.85 4.25 -0.88
N PHE A 126 -1.48 4.29 -2.07
CA PHE A 126 -2.49 3.32 -2.47
C PHE A 126 -1.92 1.91 -2.56
N GLN A 127 -0.74 1.75 -3.17
CA GLN A 127 -0.04 0.47 -3.21
C GLN A 127 0.18 -0.08 -1.80
N SER A 128 0.66 0.75 -0.87
CA SER A 128 0.86 0.37 0.53
C SER A 128 -0.45 -0.09 1.19
N ALA A 129 -1.54 0.63 0.95
CA ALA A 129 -2.87 0.26 1.46
C ALA A 129 -3.36 -1.09 0.91
N TYR A 130 -3.16 -1.35 -0.38
CA TYR A 130 -3.52 -2.64 -0.98
C TYR A 130 -2.65 -3.80 -0.48
N ILE A 131 -1.35 -3.57 -0.25
CA ILE A 131 -0.47 -4.57 0.38
C ILE A 131 -0.99 -4.91 1.77
N LEU A 132 -1.25 -3.92 2.61
CA LEU A 132 -1.78 -4.14 3.96
C LEU A 132 -3.12 -4.88 3.94
N ARG A 133 -4.02 -4.49 3.03
CA ARG A 133 -5.31 -5.18 2.85
C ARG A 133 -5.12 -6.64 2.43
N ALA A 134 -4.18 -6.92 1.54
CA ALA A 134 -3.87 -8.29 1.12
C ALA A 134 -3.35 -9.12 2.30
N LEU A 135 -2.38 -8.60 3.06
CA LEU A 135 -1.82 -9.28 4.23
C LEU A 135 -2.88 -9.54 5.30
N TYR A 136 -3.73 -8.54 5.57
CA TYR A 136 -4.84 -8.70 6.49
C TYR A 136 -5.82 -9.78 6.00
N ALA A 137 -6.27 -9.72 4.75
CA ALA A 137 -7.17 -10.73 4.19
C ALA A 137 -6.56 -12.14 4.22
N GLU A 138 -5.29 -12.30 3.85
CA GLU A 138 -4.55 -13.56 3.93
C GLU A 138 -4.56 -14.14 5.36
N SER A 139 -4.32 -13.29 6.36
CA SER A 139 -4.38 -13.69 7.77
C SER A 139 -5.73 -14.25 8.18
N LYS A 140 -6.82 -13.65 7.69
CA LYS A 140 -8.19 -14.10 7.98
C LYS A 140 -8.53 -15.41 7.29
N ILE A 141 -8.13 -15.56 6.02
CA ILE A 141 -8.24 -16.81 5.28
C ILE A 141 -7.53 -17.94 6.03
N ASN A 142 -6.29 -17.70 6.47
CA ASN A 142 -5.51 -18.72 7.17
C ASN A 142 -6.10 -19.08 8.55
N VAL A 143 -6.70 -18.14 9.28
CA VAL A 143 -7.47 -18.45 10.49
C VAL A 143 -8.67 -19.34 10.18
N ILE A 144 -9.48 -18.99 9.17
CA ILE A 144 -10.67 -19.78 8.77
C ILE A 144 -10.25 -21.20 8.37
N LEU A 145 -9.13 -21.35 7.65
CA LEU A 145 -8.57 -22.63 7.24
C LEU A 145 -7.84 -23.40 8.37
N GLY A 146 -7.80 -22.88 9.60
CA GLY A 146 -7.12 -23.51 10.75
C GLY A 146 -5.59 -23.50 10.69
N LYS A 147 -4.98 -22.66 9.84
CA LYS A 147 -3.53 -22.49 9.68
C LYS A 147 -2.99 -21.40 10.61
N THR A 148 -3.02 -21.65 11.92
CA THR A 148 -2.66 -20.64 12.93
C THR A 148 -1.15 -20.41 13.10
N ASN A 149 -0.31 -21.33 12.63
CA ASN A 149 1.15 -21.19 12.75
C ASN A 149 1.74 -20.17 11.76
N ASN A 150 1.14 -20.06 10.57
CA ASN A 150 1.57 -19.14 9.50
C ASN A 150 0.34 -18.40 8.99
N LEU A 151 0.09 -17.20 9.53
CA LEU A 151 -1.08 -16.41 9.15
C LEU A 151 -0.88 -15.68 7.83
N ILE A 152 0.35 -15.37 7.46
CA ILE A 152 0.70 -14.80 6.16
C ILE A 152 1.86 -15.59 5.56
N ASN A 153 2.12 -15.39 4.28
CA ASN A 153 3.30 -15.94 3.62
C ASN A 153 4.58 -15.50 4.37
N PRO A 154 5.48 -16.42 4.75
CA PRO A 154 6.75 -16.10 5.41
C PRO A 154 7.60 -15.05 4.68
N THR A 155 7.56 -15.02 3.33
CA THR A 155 8.29 -13.99 2.56
C THR A 155 7.72 -12.58 2.74
N SER A 156 6.48 -12.48 3.21
CA SER A 156 5.77 -11.23 3.45
C SER A 156 5.83 -10.76 4.91
N GLU A 157 6.34 -11.56 5.83
CA GLU A 157 6.42 -11.19 7.25
C GLU A 157 7.30 -9.97 7.47
N ILE A 158 8.45 -9.94 6.78
CA ILE A 158 9.36 -8.80 6.74
C ILE A 158 8.68 -7.52 6.24
N VAL A 159 7.70 -7.63 5.34
CA VAL A 159 6.98 -6.48 4.77
C VAL A 159 6.11 -5.84 5.85
N LEU A 160 5.31 -6.64 6.55
CA LEU A 160 4.45 -6.15 7.63
C LEU A 160 5.27 -5.56 8.79
N TRP A 161 6.34 -6.24 9.16
CA TRP A 161 7.28 -5.78 10.18
C TRP A 161 7.95 -4.44 9.79
N ALA A 162 8.37 -4.30 8.53
CA ALA A 162 8.94 -3.06 8.02
C ALA A 162 7.92 -1.91 7.99
N PHE A 163 6.66 -2.18 7.65
CA PHE A 163 5.60 -1.18 7.77
C PHE A 163 5.42 -0.72 9.22
N LYS A 164 5.44 -1.64 10.20
CA LYS A 164 5.25 -1.32 11.63
C LYS A 164 6.35 -0.41 12.18
N TYR A 165 7.60 -0.73 11.91
CA TYR A 165 8.73 -0.09 12.60
C TYR A 165 9.43 1.00 11.80
N TYR A 166 9.32 0.95 10.47
CA TYR A 166 9.98 1.93 9.61
C TYR A 166 9.01 2.71 8.75
N ASN A 167 7.70 2.47 8.87
CA ASN A 167 6.68 3.05 7.98
C ASN A 167 7.08 2.91 6.51
N ALA A 168 7.80 1.83 6.18
CA ALA A 168 8.54 1.72 4.94
C ALA A 168 7.54 1.57 3.79
N LEU A 169 7.17 2.71 3.19
CA LEU A 169 6.27 2.84 2.05
C LEU A 169 6.73 2.02 0.83
N VAL A 170 7.97 1.56 0.85
CA VAL A 170 8.64 0.87 -0.24
C VAL A 170 9.24 -0.42 0.31
N PHE A 171 8.53 -1.54 0.18
CA PHE A 171 9.15 -2.84 0.29
C PHE A 171 9.35 -3.49 -1.10
N PHE A 172 10.59 -3.37 -1.56
CA PHE A 172 11.45 -4.35 -2.25
C PHE A 172 10.82 -5.34 -3.25
N GLN A 173 10.43 -4.79 -4.39
CA GLN A 173 10.75 -5.44 -5.67
C GLN A 173 10.83 -4.40 -6.79
N TRP A 174 10.04 -3.34 -6.69
CA TRP A 174 9.78 -2.48 -7.83
C TRP A 174 10.84 -1.42 -8.01
N ILE A 175 11.25 -0.67 -7.00
CA ILE A 175 12.35 0.30 -7.15
C ILE A 175 13.67 -0.32 -7.66
N LYS A 176 13.92 -1.59 -7.34
CA LYS A 176 15.08 -2.35 -7.83
C LYS A 176 15.10 -2.53 -9.36
N ILE A 177 13.95 -2.37 -10.02
CA ILE A 177 13.76 -2.56 -11.47
C ILE A 177 13.83 -1.23 -12.24
N TRP A 178 13.81 -0.08 -11.57
CA TRP A 178 13.51 1.18 -12.25
C TRP A 178 14.67 1.87 -12.92
N ILE A 179 15.88 1.43 -12.62
CA ILE A 179 17.14 1.51 -13.38
C ILE A 179 18.14 0.90 -12.41
N ASN A 180 19.02 0.01 -12.88
CA ASN A 180 20.01 -0.68 -12.02
C ASN A 180 20.86 0.30 -11.16
N GLU A 181 20.88 1.59 -11.50
CA GLU A 181 21.51 2.67 -10.74
C GLU A 181 20.55 3.48 -9.85
N LEU A 182 19.26 3.61 -10.21
CA LEU A 182 18.23 4.17 -9.32
C LEU A 182 18.04 3.31 -8.07
N GLY A 183 18.13 1.98 -8.19
CA GLY A 183 17.99 1.06 -7.06
C GLY A 183 18.96 1.38 -5.91
N ARG A 184 20.24 1.66 -6.22
CA ARG A 184 21.26 2.03 -5.22
C ARG A 184 21.01 3.42 -4.61
N ASN A 185 20.62 4.40 -5.43
CA ASN A 185 20.33 5.76 -4.95
C ASN A 185 19.06 5.83 -4.11
N ILE A 186 18.09 4.95 -4.35
CA ILE A 186 16.85 4.89 -3.57
C ILE A 186 17.06 4.17 -2.24
N GLU A 187 17.94 3.18 -2.15
CA GLU A 187 18.37 2.59 -0.86
C GLU A 187 19.01 3.68 0.04
N TYR A 188 19.91 4.49 -0.52
CA TYR A 188 20.46 5.68 0.15
C TYR A 188 19.39 6.76 0.41
N GLY A 189 18.41 6.82 -0.48
CA GLY A 189 17.26 7.70 -0.49
C GLY A 189 16.23 7.40 0.60
N LEU A 190 16.11 6.15 1.05
CA LEU A 190 15.15 5.72 2.08
C LEU A 190 15.82 5.56 3.46
N SER A 191 17.14 5.74 3.56
CA SER A 191 17.96 5.55 4.78
C SER A 191 17.76 4.19 5.46
N ILE A 192 17.32 3.20 4.70
CA ILE A 192 17.28 1.81 5.09
C ILE A 192 18.19 1.11 4.07
N ASP A 193 19.36 0.67 4.51
CA ASP A 193 20.16 -0.24 3.70
C ASP A 193 19.53 -1.62 3.84
N PHE A 194 18.78 -2.02 2.80
CA PHE A 194 18.02 -3.27 2.84
C PHE A 194 18.90 -4.52 2.72
N TYR A 195 20.16 -4.39 2.29
CA TYR A 195 21.16 -5.47 2.39
C TYR A 195 21.61 -5.67 3.84
N SER A 196 21.46 -4.65 4.68
CA SER A 196 21.67 -4.72 6.13
C SER A 196 20.39 -4.95 6.94
N PHE A 197 19.21 -5.05 6.30
CA PHE A 197 17.90 -5.16 6.97
C PHE A 197 17.79 -6.36 7.91
N GLY A 198 18.35 -7.50 7.49
CA GLY A 198 18.43 -8.69 8.35
C GLY A 198 19.20 -8.45 9.65
N GLY A 199 20.10 -7.45 9.67
CA GLY A 199 20.83 -7.05 10.87
C GLY A 199 20.01 -6.23 11.87
N TYR A 200 18.81 -5.76 11.50
CA TYR A 200 17.88 -5.09 12.40
C TYR A 200 16.88 -6.06 13.04
N VAL A 201 16.64 -7.21 12.39
CA VAL A 201 15.72 -8.23 12.90
C VAL A 201 16.40 -9.02 14.00
N GLN A 202 15.74 -9.15 15.14
CA GLN A 202 16.24 -9.98 16.23
C GLN A 202 16.07 -11.45 15.85
N LEU A 203 17.05 -12.28 16.19
CA LEU A 203 17.01 -13.72 15.93
C LEU A 203 16.76 -14.49 17.23
N ASP A 204 16.14 -15.66 17.12
CA ASP A 204 16.04 -16.63 18.20
C ASP A 204 17.30 -17.49 18.33
N GLU A 205 17.25 -18.50 19.21
CA GLU A 205 18.38 -19.41 19.47
C GLU A 205 18.71 -20.32 18.27
N ASN A 206 17.83 -20.39 17.26
CA ASN A 206 17.97 -21.19 16.04
C ASN A 206 18.23 -20.31 14.80
N ASP A 207 18.71 -19.07 15.00
CA ASP A 207 18.93 -18.06 13.96
C ASP A 207 17.66 -17.72 13.14
N GLN A 208 16.46 -17.93 13.70
CA GLN A 208 15.20 -17.57 13.05
C GLN A 208 14.76 -16.15 13.42
N PRO A 209 14.21 -15.38 12.46
CA PRO A 209 13.63 -14.06 12.72
C PRO A 209 12.53 -14.07 13.80
N LYS A 210 12.64 -13.15 14.77
CA LYS A 210 11.58 -12.83 15.74
C LYS A 210 10.78 -11.62 15.28
N TRP A 211 9.75 -11.87 14.49
CA TRP A 211 8.88 -10.84 13.93
C TRP A 211 7.92 -10.19 14.94
N ASP A 212 7.77 -10.77 16.12
CA ASP A 212 7.00 -10.23 17.23
C ASP A 212 7.78 -9.20 18.07
N LEU A 213 9.08 -9.04 17.81
CA LEU A 213 9.97 -8.11 18.49
C LEU A 213 10.27 -6.85 17.66
N PRO A 214 10.55 -5.72 18.34
CA PRO A 214 11.03 -4.53 17.66
C PRO A 214 12.44 -4.73 17.08
N PRO A 215 12.90 -3.79 16.23
CA PRO A 215 14.27 -3.77 15.74
C PRO A 215 15.31 -3.84 16.86
N SER A 216 16.47 -4.42 16.57
CA SER A 216 17.58 -4.45 17.52
C SER A 216 18.16 -3.06 17.76
N ASP A 217 18.28 -2.68 19.04
CA ASP A 217 18.91 -1.41 19.48
C ASP A 217 20.42 -1.32 19.15
N LYS A 218 21.03 -2.43 18.69
CA LYS A 218 22.47 -2.51 18.37
C LYS A 218 22.83 -1.88 17.02
N LYS A 219 21.85 -1.43 16.25
CA LYS A 219 22.03 -0.79 14.94
C LYS A 219 21.62 0.68 15.00
N PRO A 220 22.26 1.57 14.21
CA PRO A 220 21.81 2.95 14.11
C PRO A 220 20.36 3.01 13.67
N GLU A 221 19.57 3.86 14.33
CA GLU A 221 18.16 4.08 14.03
C GLU A 221 17.98 4.36 12.53
N ALA A 222 17.18 3.54 11.85
CA ALA A 222 16.89 3.78 10.45
C ALA A 222 15.99 5.02 10.35
N LYS A 223 16.29 5.91 9.40
CA LYS A 223 15.59 7.19 9.23
C LYS A 223 14.78 7.19 7.94
N PRO A 224 13.64 6.48 7.88
CA PRO A 224 12.83 6.42 6.67
C PRO A 224 12.55 7.84 6.17
N LYS A 225 12.87 8.11 4.90
CA LYS A 225 12.62 9.43 4.29
C LYS A 225 11.17 9.62 3.84
N THR A 226 10.35 8.60 4.03
CA THR A 226 8.92 8.61 3.75
C THR A 226 8.15 8.18 4.99
N SER A 227 6.91 8.65 5.09
CA SER A 227 5.97 8.20 6.12
C SER A 227 4.69 7.74 5.45
N LEU A 228 4.13 6.65 5.97
CA LEU A 228 2.75 6.28 5.67
C LEU A 228 1.81 7.40 6.11
N ASN A 229 0.74 7.60 5.34
CA ASN A 229 -0.37 8.42 5.77
C ASN A 229 -0.90 7.89 7.13
N LYS A 230 -1.29 8.81 8.03
CA LYS A 230 -1.81 8.50 9.36
C LYS A 230 -2.92 7.44 9.35
N GLN A 231 -3.78 7.44 8.32
CA GLN A 231 -4.87 6.46 8.22
C GLN A 231 -4.38 5.01 8.12
N LEU A 232 -3.21 4.79 7.52
CA LEU A 232 -2.63 3.45 7.38
C LEU A 232 -1.98 2.98 8.68
N LYS A 233 -1.52 3.89 9.55
CA LYS A 233 -0.79 3.53 10.77
C LYS A 233 -1.62 2.66 11.72
N ASP A 234 -2.87 3.03 11.95
CA ASP A 234 -3.78 2.25 12.80
C ASP A 234 -3.99 0.84 12.22
N PHE A 235 -4.11 0.74 10.90
CA PHE A 235 -4.34 -0.52 10.21
C PHE A 235 -3.09 -1.41 10.15
N VAL A 236 -1.89 -0.81 10.03
CA VAL A 236 -0.61 -1.50 10.20
C VAL A 236 -0.54 -2.11 11.60
N ASP A 237 -0.87 -1.33 12.63
CA ASP A 237 -0.82 -1.78 14.02
C ASP A 237 -1.80 -2.92 14.28
N GLU A 238 -3.03 -2.80 13.77
CA GLU A 238 -4.04 -3.86 13.84
C GLU A 238 -3.53 -5.15 13.18
N THR A 239 -3.04 -5.04 11.94
CA THR A 239 -2.59 -6.20 11.15
C THR A 239 -1.36 -6.85 11.78
N TYR A 240 -0.38 -6.04 12.20
CA TYR A 240 0.83 -6.51 12.89
C TYR A 240 0.49 -7.25 14.19
N ASN A 241 -0.37 -6.66 15.03
CA ASN A 241 -0.77 -7.27 16.29
C ASN A 241 -1.55 -8.56 16.05
N PHE A 242 -2.43 -8.60 15.05
CA PHE A 242 -3.18 -9.81 14.72
C PHE A 242 -2.27 -10.95 14.26
N VAL A 243 -1.31 -10.65 13.38
CA VAL A 243 -0.41 -11.65 12.77
C VAL A 243 0.66 -12.13 13.75
N PHE A 244 1.43 -11.24 14.36
CA PHE A 244 2.63 -11.62 15.11
C PHE A 244 2.41 -11.73 16.63
N ILE A 245 1.57 -10.87 17.21
CA ILE A 245 1.39 -10.80 18.67
C ILE A 245 0.29 -11.76 19.13
N ASN A 246 -0.89 -11.62 18.56
CA ASN A 246 -2.07 -12.40 18.92
C ASN A 246 -2.13 -13.75 18.20
N LYS A 247 -1.40 -13.90 17.09
CA LYS A 247 -1.36 -15.12 16.27
C LYS A 247 -2.77 -15.63 15.95
N GLY A 248 -3.65 -14.71 15.55
CA GLY A 248 -5.02 -15.02 15.15
C GLY A 248 -6.01 -15.20 16.32
N ASN A 249 -5.56 -15.11 17.57
CA ASN A 249 -6.42 -15.23 18.73
C ASN A 249 -7.14 -13.90 19.05
N LYS A 250 -8.47 -13.90 18.93
CA LYS A 250 -9.31 -12.72 19.22
C LYS A 250 -9.49 -12.40 20.71
N ASN A 251 -9.14 -13.32 21.61
CA ASN A 251 -9.42 -13.15 23.04
C ASN A 251 -8.45 -12.21 23.77
N ASN A 252 -7.45 -11.63 23.09
CA ASN A 252 -6.47 -10.72 23.66
C ASN A 252 -6.79 -9.23 23.42
N PHE A 253 -8.00 -8.89 22.96
CA PHE A 253 -8.49 -7.51 22.93
C PHE A 253 -9.24 -7.19 24.23
N ILE A 254 -8.51 -7.06 25.35
CA ILE A 254 -9.01 -6.46 26.61
C ILE A 254 -7.97 -5.46 27.09
#